data_AF-V4XVP3-F1
#
_entry.id   AF-V4XVP3-F1
#
_cell.length_a   1.000
_cell.length_b   1.000
_cell.length_c   1.000
_cell.angle_alpha   90.00
_cell.angle_beta   90.00
_cell.angle_gamma   90.00
#
_symmetry.space_group_name_H-M   'P 1'
#
loop_
_entity.id
_entity.type
_entity.pdbx_description
1 polymer ?
#
loop_
_entity_poly.entity_id
_entity_poly.type
_entity_poly.pdbx_seq_one_letter_code
_entity_poly.pdbx_strand_id
1 'polypeptide(L)'
;MLRWVGAQIAAPLRKGDTPDNFTLGIPETHTTTIEGDTGWSSRPPALLECPQCESEIHQRRSRDKIDCPRCTARFEYDAFPDLDLLELRCSKCRDQMEHGRRHPEQISVPEWAECNGCGYHWEFSHSFR
;
A
#
# COMPACT_ATOMS: atom_id res chain seq x y z
N MET A 1 63.02 -26.50 21.70
CA MET A 1 62.14 -25.89 22.73
C MET A 1 62.16 -24.39 22.48
N LEU A 2 61.10 -23.85 21.88
CA LEU A 2 61.02 -22.48 21.35
C LEU A 2 60.39 -21.56 22.41
N ARG A 3 61.03 -20.45 22.78
CA ARG A 3 60.41 -19.34 23.53
C ARG A 3 60.78 -18.00 22.88
N TRP A 4 59.72 -17.30 22.47
CA TRP A 4 59.54 -15.84 22.28
C TRP A 4 60.42 -14.98 23.23
N VAL A 5 60.82 -13.74 22.91
CA VAL A 5 59.97 -12.56 22.64
C VAL A 5 60.73 -11.56 21.74
N GLY A 6 60.12 -11.12 20.65
CA GLY A 6 60.54 -9.93 19.90
C GLY A 6 59.48 -8.83 20.04
N ALA A 7 59.81 -7.74 20.71
CA ALA A 7 58.95 -6.57 20.83
C ALA A 7 59.04 -5.72 19.55
N GLN A 8 57.90 -5.46 18.89
CA GLN A 8 57.79 -4.38 17.91
C GLN A 8 57.03 -3.21 18.50
N ILE A 9 57.71 -2.07 18.56
CA ILE A 9 57.17 -0.76 18.93
C ILE A 9 56.36 -0.26 17.73
N ALA A 10 55.05 -0.08 17.90
CA ALA A 10 54.21 0.59 16.91
C ALA A 10 54.49 2.10 16.92
N ALA A 11 54.85 2.65 15.76
CA ALA A 11 54.96 4.09 15.55
C ALA A 11 53.55 4.71 15.35
N PRO A 12 53.34 5.99 15.74
CA PRO A 12 52.03 6.63 15.59
C PRO A 12 51.82 7.10 14.15
N LEU A 13 50.67 6.74 13.58
CA LEU A 13 50.20 7.29 12.30
C LEU A 13 49.78 8.75 12.51
N ARG A 14 50.60 9.68 12.04
CA ARG A 14 50.19 11.08 11.81
C ARG A 14 49.26 11.10 10.59
N LYS A 15 48.03 11.60 10.77
CA LYS A 15 47.15 12.00 9.66
C LYS A 15 46.87 13.50 9.81
N GLY A 16 47.35 14.27 8.86
CA GLY A 16 47.15 15.71 8.77
C GLY A 16 45.82 16.08 8.14
N ASP A 17 45.32 17.21 8.65
CA ASP A 17 44.59 18.31 8.03
C ASP A 17 43.15 18.18 7.48
N THR A 18 42.32 19.02 8.13
CA THR A 18 41.06 19.69 7.74
C THR A 18 39.76 18.87 7.69
N PRO A 19 38.73 19.23 8.51
CA PRO A 19 37.37 18.79 8.25
C PRO A 19 36.76 19.66 7.16
N ASP A 20 36.55 19.07 5.98
CA ASP A 20 35.61 19.63 5.01
C ASP A 20 34.23 19.70 5.67
N ASN A 21 33.59 20.87 5.57
CA ASN A 21 32.21 21.05 6.01
C ASN A 21 31.30 20.14 5.18
N PHE A 22 30.99 18.96 5.71
CA PHE A 22 29.90 18.13 5.22
C PHE A 22 28.59 18.86 5.52
N THR A 23 28.16 19.72 4.62
CA THR A 23 26.75 20.12 4.59
C THR A 23 25.96 18.88 4.23
N LEU A 24 25.34 18.28 5.24
CA LEU A 24 24.24 17.34 5.06
C LEU A 24 23.15 18.14 4.33
N GLY A 25 23.13 18.08 3.00
CA GLY A 25 21.93 18.40 2.26
C GLY A 25 20.88 17.44 2.77
N ILE A 26 19.96 17.93 3.61
CA ILE A 26 18.70 17.24 3.85
C ILE A 26 18.17 17.01 2.44
N PRO A 27 18.02 15.76 1.96
CA PRO A 27 17.34 15.57 0.70
C PRO A 27 15.98 16.21 0.92
N GLU A 28 15.70 17.29 0.19
CA GLU A 28 14.35 17.82 0.11
C GLU A 28 13.56 16.66 -0.45
N THR A 29 12.91 15.95 0.47
CA THR A 29 12.07 14.82 0.15
C THR A 29 10.88 15.51 -0.45
N HIS A 30 10.93 15.72 -1.77
CA HIS A 30 9.80 16.17 -2.54
C HIS A 30 8.72 15.13 -2.26
N THR A 31 7.89 15.44 -1.28
CA THR A 31 6.67 14.70 -1.03
C THR A 31 5.78 15.19 -2.14
N THR A 32 5.96 14.64 -3.35
CA THR A 32 4.95 14.73 -4.39
C THR A 32 3.69 14.34 -3.66
N THR A 33 2.78 15.30 -3.47
CA THR A 33 1.53 15.01 -2.78
C THR A 33 0.87 13.96 -3.63
N ILE A 34 0.98 12.71 -3.19
CA ILE A 34 0.25 11.60 -3.77
C ILE A 34 -1.21 12.01 -3.54
N GLU A 35 -1.90 12.41 -4.61
CA GLU A 35 -3.35 12.57 -4.53
C GLU A 35 -3.89 11.23 -4.07
N GLY A 36 -4.33 11.20 -2.82
CA GLY A 36 -4.89 10.02 -2.21
C GLY A 36 -6.22 10.34 -1.55
N ASP A 37 -7.14 9.40 -1.63
CA ASP A 37 -8.44 9.51 -0.98
C ASP A 37 -8.48 8.64 0.27
N THR A 38 -9.19 9.12 1.28
CA THR A 38 -9.35 8.42 2.56
C THR A 38 -10.82 8.08 2.80
N GLY A 39 -11.07 6.91 3.37
CA GLY A 39 -12.38 6.47 3.83
C GLY A 39 -13.15 5.58 2.86
N TRP A 40 -14.10 4.82 3.41
CA TRP A 40 -14.87 3.82 2.67
C TRP A 40 -15.69 4.41 1.53
N SER A 41 -16.23 5.62 1.71
CA SER A 41 -17.01 6.30 0.67
C SER A 41 -16.25 6.52 -0.63
N SER A 42 -14.94 6.74 -0.52
CA SER A 42 -14.05 7.02 -1.64
C SER A 42 -13.30 5.77 -2.10
N ARG A 43 -13.68 4.58 -1.62
CA ARG A 43 -13.08 3.30 -2.04
C ARG A 43 -13.07 3.18 -3.57
N PRO A 44 -11.93 2.80 -4.17
CA PRO A 44 -11.85 2.57 -5.60
C PRO A 44 -12.90 1.56 -6.11
N PRO A 45 -13.24 1.64 -7.40
CA PRO A 45 -14.03 0.60 -8.06
C PRO A 45 -13.47 -0.80 -7.79
N ALA A 46 -14.36 -1.75 -7.54
CA ALA A 46 -14.00 -3.12 -7.21
C ALA A 46 -14.51 -4.09 -8.27
N LEU A 47 -13.74 -5.15 -8.49
CA LEU A 47 -14.16 -6.34 -9.21
C LEU A 47 -14.37 -7.46 -8.20
N LEU A 48 -15.60 -7.96 -8.12
CA LEU A 48 -16.01 -9.00 -7.20
C LEU A 48 -16.36 -10.27 -7.96
N GLU A 49 -16.20 -11.42 -7.33
CA GLU A 49 -16.72 -12.68 -7.87
C GLU A 49 -18.17 -12.90 -7.42
N CYS A 50 -19.03 -13.31 -8.34
CA CYS A 50 -20.41 -13.67 -8.01
C CYS A 50 -20.46 -15.06 -7.35
N PRO A 51 -20.97 -15.20 -6.12
CA PRO A 51 -21.00 -16.49 -5.43
C PRO A 51 -22.01 -17.50 -6.03
N GLN A 52 -22.86 -17.09 -6.98
CA GLN A 52 -23.83 -17.98 -7.63
C GLN A 52 -23.39 -18.51 -8.99
N CYS A 53 -22.57 -17.76 -9.72
CA CYS A 53 -22.23 -18.09 -11.11
C CYS A 53 -20.78 -17.78 -11.48
N GLU A 54 -19.96 -17.43 -10.50
CA GLU A 54 -18.50 -17.21 -10.63
C GLU A 54 -18.12 -16.09 -11.62
N SER A 55 -19.10 -15.31 -12.08
CA SER A 55 -18.85 -14.20 -12.98
C SER A 55 -18.40 -12.95 -12.24
N GLU A 56 -17.60 -12.14 -12.91
CA GLU A 56 -17.15 -10.85 -12.41
C GLU A 56 -18.29 -9.82 -12.28
N ILE A 57 -18.31 -9.12 -11.15
CA ILE A 57 -19.22 -8.02 -10.86
C ILE A 57 -18.42 -6.73 -10.66
N HIS A 58 -18.69 -5.72 -11.50
CA HIS A 58 -18.03 -4.42 -11.39
C HIS A 58 -18.84 -3.47 -10.48
N GLN A 59 -18.40 -3.30 -9.24
CA GLN A 59 -18.98 -2.29 -8.35
C GLN A 59 -18.25 -0.96 -8.53
N ARG A 60 -18.91 0.00 -9.18
CA ARG A 60 -18.29 1.28 -9.59
C ARG A 60 -18.03 2.23 -8.43
N ARG A 61 -18.96 2.33 -7.47
CA ARG A 61 -18.80 3.13 -6.24
C ARG A 61 -19.04 2.26 -5.02
N SER A 62 -18.41 2.62 -3.91
CA SER A 62 -18.49 1.94 -2.62
C SER A 62 -19.91 1.70 -2.08
N ARG A 63 -20.85 2.59 -2.42
CA ARG A 63 -22.25 2.55 -1.97
C ARG A 63 -23.24 2.07 -3.03
N ASP A 64 -22.75 1.72 -4.22
CA ASP A 64 -23.62 1.15 -5.26
C ASP A 64 -24.02 -0.27 -4.85
N LYS A 65 -25.23 -0.69 -5.25
CA LYS A 65 -25.63 -2.10 -5.17
C LYS A 65 -24.69 -2.98 -5.99
N ILE A 66 -24.57 -4.24 -5.57
CA ILE A 66 -23.71 -5.22 -6.21
C ILE A 66 -24.64 -6.18 -6.97
N ASP A 67 -24.91 -5.85 -8.23
CA ASP A 67 -25.79 -6.62 -9.09
C ASP A 67 -24.96 -7.42 -10.10
N CYS A 68 -25.14 -8.74 -10.10
CA CYS A 68 -24.44 -9.59 -11.06
C CYS A 68 -25.00 -9.36 -12.49
N PRO A 69 -24.15 -9.08 -13.50
CA PRO A 69 -24.61 -8.87 -14.87
C PRO A 69 -24.97 -10.18 -15.60
N ARG A 70 -24.61 -11.34 -15.04
CA ARG A 70 -24.80 -12.67 -15.68
C ARG A 70 -25.95 -13.48 -15.09
N CYS A 71 -26.30 -13.26 -13.82
CA CYS A 71 -27.38 -13.99 -13.14
C CYS A 71 -28.32 -13.03 -12.41
N THR A 72 -29.22 -13.57 -11.57
CA THR A 72 -30.19 -12.77 -10.81
C THR A 72 -29.70 -12.34 -9.42
N ALA A 73 -28.46 -12.65 -9.05
CA ALA A 73 -27.91 -12.32 -7.74
C ALA A 73 -27.78 -10.80 -7.58
N ARG A 74 -28.29 -10.29 -6.46
CA ARG A 74 -28.24 -8.87 -6.08
C ARG A 74 -27.88 -8.78 -4.61
N PHE A 75 -26.92 -7.91 -4.28
CA PHE A 75 -26.49 -7.67 -2.92
C PHE A 75 -26.50 -6.16 -2.65
N GLU A 76 -26.80 -5.79 -1.41
CA GLU A 76 -26.63 -4.41 -0.94
C GLU A 76 -25.13 -4.13 -0.71
N TYR A 77 -24.75 -2.85 -0.61
CA TYR A 77 -23.34 -2.47 -0.55
C TYR A 77 -22.61 -2.95 0.72
N ASP A 78 -23.35 -3.24 1.78
CA ASP A 78 -22.87 -3.72 3.08
C ASP A 78 -22.51 -5.21 3.06
N ALA A 79 -22.98 -5.96 2.06
CA ALA A 79 -22.57 -7.35 1.83
C ALA A 79 -21.18 -7.47 1.19
N PHE A 80 -20.55 -6.36 0.79
CA PHE A 80 -19.21 -6.35 0.18
C PHE A 80 -18.16 -7.19 0.95
N PRO A 81 -18.07 -7.14 2.30
CA PRO A 81 -17.06 -7.90 3.02
C PRO A 81 -17.27 -9.42 3.00
N ASP A 82 -18.47 -9.87 2.63
CA ASP A 82 -18.83 -11.28 2.52
C ASP A 82 -18.63 -11.83 1.10
N LEU A 83 -18.21 -10.98 0.15
CA LEU A 83 -17.97 -11.33 -1.25
C LEU A 83 -16.47 -11.40 -1.54
N ASP A 84 -16.11 -12.29 -2.46
CA ASP A 84 -14.72 -12.44 -2.88
C ASP A 84 -14.27 -11.27 -3.77
N LEU A 85 -13.28 -10.53 -3.27
CA LEU A 85 -12.65 -9.44 -3.98
C LEU A 85 -11.54 -9.97 -4.88
N LEU A 86 -11.72 -9.81 -6.19
CA LEU A 86 -10.73 -10.16 -7.20
C LEU A 86 -9.67 -9.06 -7.33
N GLU A 87 -10.10 -7.81 -7.39
CA GLU A 87 -9.19 -6.66 -7.51
C GLU A 87 -9.87 -5.32 -7.20
N LEU A 88 -9.03 -4.32 -6.90
CA LEU A 88 -9.40 -2.90 -6.95
C LEU A 88 -8.83 -2.24 -8.21
N ARG A 89 -9.61 -1.34 -8.81
CA ARG A 89 -9.24 -0.61 -10.03
C ARG A 89 -9.08 0.87 -9.71
N CYS A 90 -7.99 1.47 -10.18
CA CYS A 90 -7.68 2.87 -9.93
C CYS A 90 -8.77 3.79 -10.47
N SER A 91 -9.26 4.70 -9.61
CA SER A 91 -10.26 5.71 -9.97
C SER A 91 -9.76 6.71 -11.02
N LYS A 92 -8.43 6.84 -11.18
CA LYS A 92 -7.78 7.81 -12.08
C LYS A 92 -7.42 7.18 -13.43
N CYS A 93 -6.60 6.12 -13.45
CA CYS A 93 -6.11 5.51 -14.69
C CYS A 93 -6.75 4.15 -15.04
N ARG A 94 -7.60 3.58 -14.17
CA ARG A 94 -8.27 2.28 -14.34
C ARG A 94 -7.35 1.05 -14.28
N ASP A 95 -6.07 1.23 -13.99
CA ASP A 95 -5.16 0.11 -13.74
C ASP A 95 -5.55 -0.68 -12.49
N GLN A 96 -5.15 -1.95 -12.45
CA GLN A 96 -5.26 -2.75 -11.24
C GLN A 96 -4.40 -2.13 -10.13
N MET A 97 -4.95 -2.08 -8.93
CA MET A 97 -4.26 -1.57 -7.74
C MET A 97 -3.75 -2.74 -6.90
N GLU A 98 -2.56 -2.56 -6.34
CA GLU A 98 -2.11 -3.39 -5.23
C GLU A 98 -2.93 -3.02 -3.99
N HIS A 99 -3.38 -3.99 -3.21
CA HIS A 99 -4.21 -3.71 -2.04
C HIS A 99 -3.98 -4.76 -0.95
N GLY A 100 -4.34 -4.42 0.28
CA GLY A 100 -4.14 -5.32 1.40
C GLY A 100 -4.88 -4.93 2.67
N ARG A 101 -4.67 -5.75 3.70
CA ARG A 101 -5.21 -5.55 5.05
C ARG A 101 -4.07 -5.37 6.02
N ARG A 102 -4.21 -4.42 6.94
CA ARG A 102 -3.29 -4.19 8.06
C ARG A 102 -3.75 -4.96 9.29
N HIS A 103 -5.05 -5.13 9.45
CA HIS A 103 -5.74 -5.76 10.58
C HIS A 103 -6.70 -6.85 10.08
N PRO A 104 -6.18 -7.97 9.55
CA PRO A 104 -7.00 -9.00 8.90
C PRO A 104 -8.01 -9.69 9.84
N GLU A 105 -7.77 -9.70 11.16
CA GLU A 105 -8.68 -10.29 12.14
C GLU A 105 -9.81 -9.34 12.60
N GLN A 106 -9.70 -8.05 12.30
CA GLN A 106 -10.67 -7.02 12.72
C GLN A 106 -11.47 -6.46 11.55
N ILE A 107 -10.86 -6.43 10.36
CA ILE A 107 -11.41 -5.81 9.16
C ILE A 107 -11.36 -6.82 8.02
N SER A 108 -12.53 -7.17 7.50
CA SER A 108 -12.71 -8.13 6.40
C SER A 108 -12.50 -7.49 5.02
N VAL A 109 -12.44 -6.17 4.93
CA VAL A 109 -12.23 -5.43 3.67
C VAL A 109 -10.78 -4.94 3.53
N PRO A 110 -10.31 -4.64 2.31
CA PRO A 110 -9.02 -3.98 2.13
C PRO A 110 -8.96 -2.65 2.89
N GLU A 111 -7.81 -2.40 3.51
CA GLU A 111 -7.56 -1.20 4.29
C GLU A 111 -6.69 -0.17 3.56
N TRP A 112 -6.06 -0.57 2.48
CA TRP A 112 -5.28 0.30 1.61
C TRP A 112 -5.26 -0.26 0.21
N ALA A 113 -5.04 0.64 -0.75
CA ALA A 113 -4.78 0.30 -2.13
C ALA A 113 -3.84 1.34 -2.76
N GLU A 114 -2.88 0.89 -3.56
CA GLU A 114 -1.93 1.74 -4.27
C GLU A 114 -1.91 1.42 -5.77
N CYS A 115 -1.91 2.46 -6.59
CA CYS A 115 -1.80 2.35 -8.03
C CYS A 115 -0.36 2.61 -8.47
N ASN A 116 0.32 1.56 -8.92
CA ASN A 116 1.68 1.68 -9.47
C ASN A 116 1.75 2.45 -10.80
N GLY A 117 0.62 2.62 -11.51
CA GLY A 117 0.57 3.31 -12.81
C GLY A 117 0.58 4.83 -12.71
N CYS A 118 -0.14 5.41 -11.74
CA CYS A 118 -0.24 6.86 -11.57
C CYS A 118 0.13 7.37 -10.17
N GLY A 119 0.53 6.47 -9.27
CA GLY A 119 0.88 6.80 -7.89
C GLY A 119 -0.30 7.06 -6.96
N TYR A 120 -1.55 6.99 -7.44
CA TYR A 120 -2.74 7.20 -6.62
C TYR A 120 -2.82 6.21 -5.45
N HIS A 121 -3.05 6.71 -4.24
CA HIS A 121 -3.19 5.92 -3.03
C HIS A 121 -4.60 6.06 -2.45
N TRP A 122 -5.17 4.98 -1.92
CA TRP A 122 -6.39 5.02 -1.14
C TRP A 122 -6.17 4.33 0.20
N GLU A 123 -6.73 4.90 1.25
CA GLU A 123 -6.70 4.32 2.59
C GLU A 123 -8.09 4.23 3.22
N PHE A 124 -8.32 3.14 3.96
CA PHE A 124 -9.49 2.99 4.80
C PHE A 124 -9.36 3.88 6.03
N SER A 125 -10.42 4.63 6.32
CA SER A 125 -10.49 5.49 7.50
C SER A 125 -11.04 4.70 8.68
N HIS A 126 -10.24 4.55 9.75
CA HIS A 126 -10.66 3.95 11.01
C HIS A 126 -11.44 4.91 11.91
N SER A 127 -11.62 6.19 11.52
CA SER A 127 -12.49 7.10 12.27
C SER A 127 -13.95 6.88 11.91
N PHE A 128 -14.68 6.27 12.85
CA PHE A 128 -16.15 6.26 12.87
C PHE A 128 -16.65 7.67 13.20
N ARG A 129 -16.76 8.56 12.20
CA ARG A 129 -17.38 9.88 12.38
C ARG A 129 -18.46 10.13 11.35
#